data_AF-T0Z0H4-F1
#
_entry.id   AF-T0Z0H4-F1
#
_cell.length_a   1.000
_cell.length_b   1.000
_cell.length_c   1.000
_cell.angle_alpha   90.00
_cell.angle_beta   90.00
_cell.angle_gamma   90.00
#
_symmetry.space_group_name_H-M   'P 1'
#
loop_
_entity.id
_entity.type
_entity.pdbx_description
1 polymer ?
#
loop_
_entity_poly.entity_id
_entity_poly.type
_entity_poly.pdbx_seq_one_letter_code
_entity_poly.pdbx_strand_id
1 'polypeptide(L)' 'TLFNRMRPLYPKDALCLFDSLALLEFLAKYGCFPHWVFAVTLTPWSAHCWVQYADVSLNEDAERARHYTVIFVA' A
#
# COMPACT_ATOMS: atom_id res chain seq x y z
N THR A 1 -11.49 -13.36 -8.53
CA THR A 1 -11.81 -12.09 -9.22
C THR A 1 -10.79 -11.86 -10.33
N LEU A 2 -11.09 -10.97 -11.29
CA LEU A 2 -10.16 -10.58 -12.37
C LEU A 2 -8.78 -10.17 -11.80
N PHE A 3 -8.79 -9.50 -10.64
CA PHE A 3 -7.64 -9.10 -9.84
C PHE A 3 -6.62 -10.24 -9.58
N ASN A 4 -7.04 -11.36 -8.97
CA ASN A 4 -6.14 -12.48 -8.68
C ASN A 4 -5.54 -13.12 -9.93
N ARG A 5 -6.22 -13.01 -11.07
CA ARG A 5 -5.77 -13.57 -12.35
C ARG A 5 -4.72 -12.69 -13.04
N MET A 6 -4.82 -11.37 -12.85
CA MET A 6 -3.88 -10.39 -13.38
C MET A 6 -2.68 -10.16 -12.45
N ARG A 7 -2.82 -10.42 -11.15
CA ARG A 7 -1.78 -10.24 -10.11
C ARG A 7 -0.39 -10.79 -10.51
N PRO A 8 -0.24 -12.00 -11.09
CA PRO A 8 1.09 -12.51 -11.44
C PRO A 8 1.82 -11.72 -12.54
N LEU A 9 1.10 -10.88 -13.30
CA LEU A 9 1.66 -10.12 -14.42
C LEU A 9 2.25 -8.77 -14.01
N TYR A 10 2.07 -8.36 -12.75
CA TYR A 10 2.59 -7.09 -12.24
C TYR A 10 3.89 -7.31 -11.45
N PRO A 11 4.92 -6.46 -11.63
CA PRO A 11 6.11 -6.50 -10.79
C PRO A 11 5.71 -6.30 -9.32
N LYS A 12 6.43 -6.93 -8.38
CA LYS A 12 6.10 -6.90 -6.95
C LYS A 12 5.93 -5.49 -6.39
N ASP A 13 6.69 -4.53 -6.89
CA ASP A 13 6.60 -3.13 -6.45
C ASP A 13 5.34 -2.42 -6.97
N ALA A 14 4.74 -2.88 -8.07
CA ALA A 14 3.43 -2.40 -8.52
C ALA A 14 2.27 -3.12 -7.80
N LEU A 15 2.50 -4.28 -7.17
CA LEU A 15 1.46 -5.00 -6.43
C LEU A 15 1.00 -4.27 -5.19
N CYS A 16 1.89 -3.53 -4.51
CA CYS A 16 1.50 -2.79 -3.32
C CYS A 16 0.42 -1.74 -3.60
N LEU A 17 0.44 -1.16 -4.80
CA LEU A 17 -0.58 -0.21 -5.25
C LEU A 17 -1.95 -0.87 -5.35
N PHE A 18 -2.05 -1.96 -6.11
CA PHE A 18 -3.34 -2.60 -6.32
C PHE A 18 -3.84 -3.36 -5.08
N ASP A 19 -2.93 -3.89 -4.25
CA ASP A 19 -3.28 -4.51 -2.96
C ASP A 19 -3.84 -3.46 -1.98
N SER A 20 -3.19 -2.30 -1.90
CA SER A 20 -3.67 -1.20 -1.05
C SER A 20 -5.02 -0.66 -1.55
N LEU A 21 -5.19 -0.50 -2.86
CA LEU A 21 -6.47 -0.11 -3.44
C LEU A 21 -7.58 -1.13 -3.15
N ALA A 22 -7.30 -2.42 -3.35
CA ALA A 22 -8.26 -3.48 -3.07
C ALA A 22 -8.65 -3.52 -1.57
N LEU A 23 -7.68 -3.26 -0.67
CA LEU A 23 -7.94 -3.18 0.75
C LEU A 23 -8.77 -1.95 1.12
N LEU A 24 -8.52 -0.79 0.52
CA LEU A 24 -9.35 0.41 0.68
C LEU A 24 -10.78 0.16 0.22
N GLU A 25 -10.98 -0.42 -0.96
CA GLU A 25 -12.32 -0.78 -1.46
C GLU A 25 -13.02 -1.80 -0.56
N PHE A 26 -12.29 -2.75 0.00
CA PHE A 26 -12.83 -3.71 0.95
C PHE A 26 -13.28 -3.02 2.24
N LEU A 27 -12.43 -2.18 2.84
CA LEU A 27 -12.72 -1.48 4.10
C LEU A 27 -13.83 -0.45 3.95
N ALA A 28 -13.93 0.21 2.79
CA ALA A 28 -15.01 1.13 2.48
C ALA A 28 -16.40 0.45 2.56
N LYS A 29 -16.51 -0.84 2.24
CA LYS A 29 -17.76 -1.61 2.38
C LYS A 29 -18.20 -1.76 3.84
N TYR A 30 -17.29 -1.56 4.79
CA TYR A 30 -17.55 -1.58 6.23
C TYR A 30 -17.56 -0.17 6.86
N GLY A 31 -17.51 0.90 6.06
CA GLY A 31 -17.50 2.28 6.54
C GLY A 31 -16.15 2.72 7.13
N CYS A 32 -15.08 1.99 6.86
CA CYS A 32 -13.72 2.31 7.31
C CYS A 32 -12.95 3.02 6.19
N PHE A 33 -12.42 4.22 6.48
CA PHE A 33 -11.70 5.04 5.52
C PHE A 33 -10.28 5.35 6.04
N PRO A 34 -9.37 4.36 6.03
CA PRO A 34 -7.98 4.57 6.42
C PRO A 34 -7.22 5.38 5.36
N HIS A 35 -6.04 5.87 5.72
CA HIS A 35 -5.18 6.62 4.82
C HIS A 35 -4.44 5.72 3.83
N TRP A 36 -4.26 6.20 2.61
CA TRP A 36 -3.37 5.59 1.63
C TRP A 36 -2.04 6.35 1.60
N VAL A 37 -0.99 5.72 2.11
CA VAL A 37 0.33 6.35 2.24
C VAL A 37 1.21 5.96 1.06
N PHE A 38 1.86 6.95 0.45
CA PHE A 38 2.83 6.78 -0.62
C PHE A 38 4.19 7.29 -0.17
N ALA A 39 5.23 6.49 -0.42
CA ALA A 39 6.56 6.75 0.10
C ALA A 39 7.64 6.25 -0.86
N VAL A 40 8.84 6.79 -0.71
CA VAL A 40 10.01 6.43 -1.53
C VAL A 40 11.25 6.20 -0.68
N THR A 41 12.17 5.39 -1.18
CA THR A 41 13.57 5.33 -0.73
C THR A 41 14.48 5.61 -1.92
N LEU A 42 15.67 6.18 -1.66
CA LEU A 42 16.59 6.63 -2.70
C LEU A 42 17.71 5.62 -3.01
N THR A 43 18.11 4.79 -2.04
CA THR A 43 19.25 3.85 -2.17
C THR A 43 19.00 2.53 -1.42
N PRO A 44 18.70 1.42 -2.12
CA PRO A 44 18.31 1.40 -3.55
C PRO A 44 17.03 2.21 -3.78
N TRP A 45 16.83 2.75 -4.97
CA TRP A 45 15.60 3.46 -5.29
C TRP A 45 14.40 2.51 -5.27
N SER A 46 13.33 2.88 -4.59
CA SER A 46 12.06 2.15 -4.62
C SER A 46 10.90 3.08 -4.26
N ALA A 47 9.75 2.87 -4.91
CA ALA A 47 8.49 3.49 -4.56
C ALA A 47 7.56 2.44 -3.94
N HIS A 48 6.88 2.81 -2.86
CA HIS A 48 6.00 1.90 -2.15
C HIS A 48 4.76 2.64 -1.63
N CYS A 49 3.70 1.89 -1.38
CA CYS A 49 2.50 2.43 -0.74
C CYS A 49 1.79 1.36 0.10
N TRP A 50 1.12 1.80 1.15
CA TRP A 50 0.37 0.95 2.06
C TRP A 50 -0.87 1.66 2.58
N VAL A 51 -1.75 0.90 3.23
CA VAL A 51 -2.94 1.40 3.92
C VAL A 51 -2.61 1.53 5.41
N GLN A 52 -2.93 2.68 6.00
CA GLN A 52 -2.66 2.98 7.39
C GLN A 52 -3.92 3.48 8.11
N TYR A 53 -4.22 2.89 9.26
CA TYR A 53 -5.26 3.37 10.16
C TYR A 53 -4.62 3.86 11.45
N ALA A 54 -4.76 5.16 11.74
CA ALA A 54 -4.04 5.83 12.82
C ALA A 54 -2.51 5.57 12.73
N ASP A 55 -1.94 4.88 13.70
CA ASP A 55 -0.53 4.52 13.81
C ASP A 55 -0.20 3.10 13.31
N VAL A 56 -1.19 2.38 12.77
CA VAL A 56 -1.05 0.98 12.36
C VAL A 56 -1.07 0.85 10.83
N SER A 57 0.03 0.34 10.27
CA SER A 57 0.08 -0.14 8.89
C SER A 57 -0.68 -1.45 8.75
N LEU A 58 -1.67 -1.50 7.86
CA LEU A 58 -2.59 -2.64 7.73
C LEU A 58 -2.06 -3.73 6.79
N ASN A 59 -1.27 -3.37 5.78
CA ASN A 59 -0.74 -4.29 4.76
C ASN A 59 0.76 -4.11 4.51
N GLU A 60 1.47 -3.44 5.41
CA GLU A 60 2.92 -3.32 5.36
C GLU A 60 3.51 -3.51 6.75
N ASP A 61 4.67 -4.14 6.77
CA ASP A 61 5.47 -4.30 7.98
C ASP A 61 5.98 -2.94 8.48
N ALA A 62 5.85 -2.69 9.78
CA ALA A 62 6.20 -1.40 10.36
C ALA A 62 7.71 -1.10 10.27
N GLU A 63 8.57 -2.12 10.35
CA GLU A 63 10.02 -1.95 10.20
C GLU A 63 10.35 -1.62 8.74
N ARG A 64 9.73 -2.30 7.78
CA ARG A 64 9.87 -1.99 6.36
C ARG A 64 9.37 -0.58 6.03
N ALA A 65 8.20 -0.18 6.53
CA ALA A 65 7.64 1.16 6.29
C ALA A 65 8.58 2.29 6.76
N ARG A 66 9.30 2.09 7.87
CA ARG A 66 10.28 3.07 8.40
C ARG A 66 11.47 3.34 7.48
N HIS A 67 11.76 2.43 6.54
CA HIS A 67 12.83 2.63 5.56
C HIS A 67 12.43 3.57 4.42
N TYR A 68 11.15 3.97 4.34
CA TYR A 68 10.65 4.87 3.32
C TYR A 68 10.39 6.27 3.88
N THR A 69 10.62 7.28 3.04
CA THR A 69 10.21 8.66 3.29
C THR A 69 8.83 8.88 2.68
N VAL A 70 7.85 9.21 3.52
CA VAL A 70 6.48 9.53 3.07
C VAL A 70 6.49 10.80 2.22
N ILE A 71 5.86 10.74 1.06
CA ILE A 71 5.76 11.86 0.12
C ILE A 71 4.30 12.31 -0.13
N PHE A 72 3.32 11.43 0.11
CA PHE A 72 1.92 11.73 -0.08
C PHE A 72 1.02 10.83 0.76
N VAL A 73 -0.11 11.36 1.22
CA VAL A 73 -1.15 10.64 1.97
C VAL A 73 -2.51 11.05 1.40
N ALA A 74 -3.31 10.08 0.97
CA ALA A 74 -4.68 10.26 0.47
C ALA A 74 -5.72 9.78 1.48
#